data_AF-A0A252DF48-F1
#
_entry.id   AF-A0A252DF48-F1
#
_cell.length_a   1.000
_cell.length_b   1.000
_cell.length_c   1.000
_cell.angle_alpha   90.00
_cell.angle_beta   90.00
_cell.angle_gamma   90.00
#
_symmetry.space_group_name_H-M   'P 1'
#
loop_
_entity.id
_entity.type
_entity.pdbx_description
1 polymer ?
#
loop_
_entity_poly.entity_id
_entity_poly.type
_entity_poly.pdbx_seq_one_letter_code
_entity_poly.pdbx_strand_id
1 'polypeptide(L)'
;MGEFANKLAAQSPAFQRAYLGSLASSLVKSGNLEKYSQTLADFDFINAKLNHPEFGVQLLIEDYDLIHMSEVLKNPAIDQEQIRALKLIQGTLRLSAHILTQDKTQLAVQLWGRMQCFELPEIQKILEVAKQSQTSWLHPLTASLTRPGGRLLRTIDHSGEVTAVTVTPNSEKVISASIEKTLKVDKLRG
;
A
#
# COMPACT_ATOMS: atom_id res chain seq x y z
N MET A 1 12.60 7.73 13.20
CA MET A 1 12.31 8.46 11.95
C MET A 1 13.52 8.32 11.06
N GLY A 2 13.36 7.79 9.85
CA GLY A 2 14.44 7.63 8.90
C GLY A 2 14.73 8.91 8.11
N GLU A 3 15.72 8.81 7.23
CA GLU A 3 16.28 9.92 6.44
C GLU A 3 15.23 10.55 5.50
N PHE A 4 14.31 9.76 4.97
CA PHE A 4 13.23 10.23 4.09
C PHE A 4 12.25 11.15 4.84
N ALA A 5 11.76 10.71 6.00
CA ALA A 5 10.80 11.47 6.79
C ALA A 5 11.35 12.84 7.19
N ASN A 6 12.61 12.90 7.62
CA ASN A 6 13.27 14.15 8.01
C ASN A 6 13.44 15.11 6.82
N LYS A 7 13.84 14.59 5.65
CA LYS A 7 13.98 15.40 4.42
C LYS A 7 12.64 15.95 3.96
N LEU A 8 11.58 15.15 4.03
CA LEU A 8 10.24 15.56 3.60
C LEU A 8 9.66 16.61 4.56
N ALA A 9 9.82 16.42 5.87
CA ALA A 9 9.32 17.34 6.90
C ALA A 9 9.95 18.75 6.82
N ALA A 10 11.18 18.86 6.31
CA ALA A 10 11.84 20.15 6.10
C ALA A 10 11.29 20.95 4.90
N GLN A 11 10.42 20.37 4.08
CA GLN A 11 9.90 20.99 2.85
C GLN A 11 8.53 21.64 3.06
N SER A 12 8.17 22.57 2.17
CA SER A 12 6.86 23.21 2.19
C SER A 12 5.72 22.21 1.94
N PRO A 13 4.50 22.43 2.46
CA PRO A 13 3.36 21.53 2.23
C PRO A 13 3.06 21.31 0.74
N ALA A 14 3.20 22.36 -0.09
CA ALA A 14 3.03 22.27 -1.53
C ALA A 14 4.05 21.34 -2.19
N PHE A 15 5.31 21.40 -1.73
CA PHE A 15 6.35 20.48 -2.20
C PHE A 15 6.05 19.05 -1.75
N GLN A 16 5.68 18.82 -0.49
CA GLN A 16 5.35 17.49 0.01
C GLN A 16 4.23 16.85 -0.80
N ARG A 17 3.15 17.60 -1.09
CA ARG A 17 2.05 17.18 -1.96
C ARG A 17 2.54 16.82 -3.36
N ALA A 18 3.25 17.74 -4.02
CA ALA A 18 3.72 17.51 -5.39
C ALA A 18 4.67 16.31 -5.49
N TYR A 19 5.56 16.19 -4.50
CA TYR A 19 6.55 15.13 -4.42
C TYR A 19 5.88 13.76 -4.19
N LEU A 20 5.08 13.61 -3.13
CA LEU A 20 4.38 12.34 -2.85
C LEU A 20 3.41 11.92 -3.96
N GLY A 21 2.77 12.89 -4.62
CA GLY A 21 1.80 12.61 -5.68
C GLY A 21 2.42 12.14 -6.99
N SER A 22 3.65 12.56 -7.31
CA SER A 22 4.26 12.30 -8.63
C SER A 22 5.50 11.41 -8.60
N LEU A 23 6.13 11.21 -7.43
CA LEU A 23 7.43 10.54 -7.30
C LEU A 23 7.46 9.17 -7.99
N ALA A 24 6.54 8.26 -7.65
CA ALA A 24 6.50 6.92 -8.23
C ALA A 24 6.39 6.97 -9.76
N SER A 25 5.45 7.74 -10.28
CA SER A 25 5.26 7.92 -11.73
C SER A 25 6.47 8.54 -12.43
N SER A 26 7.16 9.48 -11.77
CA SER A 26 8.33 10.15 -12.32
C SER A 26 9.55 9.23 -12.39
N LEU A 27 9.71 8.33 -11.41
CA LEU A 27 10.79 7.35 -11.39
C LEU A 27 10.61 6.31 -12.49
N VAL A 28 9.37 5.84 -12.72
CA VAL A 28 9.07 4.94 -13.84
C VAL A 28 9.30 5.64 -15.18
N LYS A 29 8.79 6.86 -15.38
CA LYS A 29 8.98 7.63 -16.63
C LYS A 29 10.44 7.95 -16.94
N SER A 30 11.26 8.15 -15.91
CA SER A 30 12.70 8.41 -16.06
C SER A 30 13.54 7.13 -16.17
N GLY A 31 12.91 5.95 -16.11
CA GLY A 31 13.59 4.65 -16.16
C GLY A 31 14.37 4.31 -14.89
N ASN A 32 14.26 5.10 -13.82
CA ASN A 32 14.96 4.86 -12.55
C ASN A 32 14.19 3.87 -11.68
N LEU A 33 14.17 2.62 -12.15
CA LEU A 33 13.37 1.56 -11.58
C LEU A 33 13.90 1.05 -10.24
N GLU A 34 15.22 1.03 -10.05
CA GLU A 34 15.82 0.67 -8.75
C GLU A 34 15.34 1.62 -7.65
N LYS A 35 15.37 2.93 -7.90
CA LYS A 35 14.87 3.92 -6.95
C LYS A 35 13.35 3.86 -6.76
N TYR A 36 12.60 3.53 -7.81
CA TYR A 36 11.16 3.25 -7.69
C TYR A 36 10.90 2.10 -6.72
N SER A 37 11.60 0.98 -6.88
CA SER A 37 11.51 -0.19 -6.00
C SER A 37 11.88 0.16 -4.56
N GLN A 38 13.03 0.82 -4.36
CA GLN A 38 13.46 1.28 -3.03
C GLN A 38 12.45 2.22 -2.37
N THR A 39 11.86 3.15 -3.13
CA THR A 39 10.88 4.11 -2.61
C THR A 39 9.60 3.40 -2.15
N LEU A 40 9.09 2.45 -2.94
CA LEU A 40 7.89 1.69 -2.58
C LEU A 40 8.16 0.61 -1.52
N ALA A 41 9.41 0.22 -1.29
CA ALA A 41 9.79 -0.63 -0.16
C ALA A 41 10.15 0.18 1.12
N ASP A 42 10.08 1.51 1.07
CA ASP A 42 10.45 2.38 2.19
C ASP A 42 9.25 2.67 3.10
N PHE A 43 9.35 2.29 4.37
CA PHE A 43 8.29 2.47 5.35
C PHE A 43 7.93 3.96 5.55
N ASP A 44 8.91 4.86 5.58
CA ASP A 44 8.67 6.27 5.82
C ASP A 44 7.93 6.91 4.65
N PHE A 45 8.23 6.51 3.40
CA PHE A 45 7.45 6.93 2.23
C PHE A 45 6.00 6.45 2.30
N ILE A 46 5.79 5.14 2.53
CA ILE A 46 4.45 4.54 2.67
C ILE A 46 3.66 5.27 3.76
N ASN A 47 4.27 5.46 4.94
CA ASN A 47 3.64 6.11 6.07
C ASN A 47 3.34 7.59 5.78
N ALA A 48 4.25 8.32 5.13
CA ALA A 48 4.04 9.72 4.76
C ALA A 48 2.89 9.87 3.76
N LYS A 49 2.86 9.05 2.69
CA LYS A 49 1.80 9.10 1.68
C LYS A 49 0.45 8.67 2.26
N LEU A 50 0.42 7.63 3.09
CA LEU A 50 -0.80 7.18 3.78
C LEU A 50 -1.39 8.27 4.69
N ASN A 51 -0.55 8.96 5.46
CA ASN A 51 -0.98 9.99 6.41
C ASN A 51 -1.30 11.33 5.77
N HIS A 52 -0.87 11.57 4.53
CA HIS A 52 -1.19 12.80 3.82
C HIS A 52 -2.72 12.93 3.58
N PRO A 53 -3.33 14.11 3.80
CA PRO A 53 -4.78 14.30 3.68
C PRO A 53 -5.37 13.99 2.31
N GLU A 54 -4.58 14.11 1.25
CA GLU A 54 -5.06 14.03 -0.13
C GLU A 54 -4.80 12.68 -0.82
N PHE A 55 -3.96 11.80 -0.26
CA PHE A 55 -3.59 10.54 -0.91
C PHE A 55 -4.31 9.35 -0.29
N GLY A 56 -4.08 9.10 1.00
CA GLY A 56 -4.61 7.93 1.69
C GLY A 56 -4.12 6.61 1.09
N VAL A 57 -4.78 5.50 1.47
CA VAL A 57 -4.33 4.15 1.10
C VAL A 57 -4.56 3.83 -0.38
N GLN A 58 -5.63 4.36 -1.00
CA GLN A 58 -5.98 4.01 -2.37
C GLN A 58 -4.97 4.57 -3.38
N LEU A 59 -4.61 5.85 -3.28
CA LEU A 59 -3.61 6.46 -4.16
C LEU A 59 -2.20 5.94 -3.92
N LEU A 60 -1.92 5.42 -2.71
CA LEU A 60 -0.69 4.69 -2.43
C LEU A 60 -0.67 3.32 -3.10
N ILE A 61 -1.78 2.56 -3.09
CA ILE A 61 -1.88 1.28 -3.81
C ILE A 61 -1.66 1.50 -5.31
N GLU A 62 -2.23 2.56 -5.88
CA GLU A 62 -2.12 2.89 -7.31
C GLU A 62 -0.67 3.16 -7.76
N ASP A 63 0.23 3.58 -6.86
CA ASP A 63 1.65 3.70 -7.19
C ASP A 63 2.28 2.35 -7.56
N TYR A 64 1.85 1.27 -6.91
CA TYR A 64 2.40 -0.07 -7.14
C TYR A 64 1.88 -0.67 -8.46
N ASP A 65 0.71 -0.25 -8.92
CA ASP A 65 0.10 -0.75 -10.16
C ASP A 65 0.99 -0.43 -11.38
N LEU A 66 1.86 0.57 -11.26
CA LEU A 66 2.88 0.91 -12.28
C LEU A 66 3.87 -0.24 -12.54
N ILE A 67 3.99 -1.21 -11.63
CA ILE A 67 4.83 -2.40 -11.83
C ILE A 67 4.36 -3.28 -13.00
N HIS A 68 3.09 -3.17 -13.38
CA HIS A 68 2.51 -3.91 -14.50
C HIS A 68 2.90 -3.33 -15.87
N MET A 69 3.60 -2.20 -15.91
CA MET A 69 4.16 -1.66 -17.14
C MET A 69 5.21 -2.63 -17.70
N SER A 70 5.06 -3.03 -18.96
CA SER A 70 5.93 -3.99 -19.67
C SER A 70 7.42 -3.64 -19.58
N GLU A 71 7.73 -2.34 -19.50
CA GLU A 71 9.06 -1.79 -19.32
C GLU A 71 9.68 -2.17 -17.97
N VAL A 72 8.87 -2.23 -16.90
CA VAL A 72 9.33 -2.58 -15.55
C VAL A 72 9.61 -4.07 -15.44
N LEU A 73 8.72 -4.91 -15.98
CA LEU A 73 8.83 -6.37 -15.90
C LEU A 73 9.98 -6.96 -16.71
N LYS A 74 10.47 -6.24 -17.72
CA LYS A 74 11.55 -6.70 -18.62
C LYS A 74 12.91 -6.09 -18.29
N ASN A 75 12.98 -5.17 -17.34
CA ASN A 75 14.22 -4.45 -17.04
C ASN A 75 15.10 -5.29 -16.11
N PRO A 76 16.39 -5.53 -16.45
CA PRO A 76 17.31 -6.26 -15.58
C PRO A 76 17.69 -5.52 -14.29
N ALA A 77 17.38 -4.23 -14.17
CA ALA A 77 17.68 -3.41 -12.99
C ALA A 77 16.80 -3.70 -11.77
N ILE A 78 15.65 -4.37 -11.95
CA ILE A 78 14.83 -4.89 -10.86
C ILE A 78 14.80 -6.41 -11.00
N ASP A 79 15.22 -7.12 -9.96
CA ASP A 79 15.14 -8.58 -9.93
C ASP A 79 13.72 -9.09 -9.59
N GLN A 80 13.54 -10.41 -9.72
CA GLN A 80 12.25 -11.03 -9.43
C GLN A 80 11.88 -11.00 -7.94
N GLU A 81 12.86 -10.91 -7.04
CA GLU A 81 12.63 -10.87 -5.59
C GLU A 81 12.07 -9.51 -5.16
N GLN A 82 12.62 -8.42 -5.69
CA GLN A 82 12.11 -7.06 -5.52
C GLN A 82 10.69 -6.92 -6.07
N ILE A 83 10.42 -7.44 -7.28
CA ILE A 83 9.07 -7.45 -7.84
C ILE A 83 8.10 -8.20 -6.92
N ARG A 84 8.55 -9.34 -6.38
CA ARG A 84 7.76 -10.14 -5.44
C ARG A 84 7.50 -9.39 -4.14
N ALA A 85 8.50 -8.72 -3.58
CA ALA A 85 8.37 -7.91 -2.37
C ALA A 85 7.34 -6.79 -2.57
N LEU A 86 7.45 -6.03 -3.66
CA LEU A 86 6.49 -4.96 -3.99
C LEU A 86 5.05 -5.48 -4.12
N LYS A 87 4.85 -6.63 -4.77
CA LYS A 87 3.51 -7.28 -4.86
C LYS A 87 2.96 -7.69 -3.50
N LEU A 88 3.82 -8.17 -2.59
CA LEU A 88 3.40 -8.54 -1.23
C LEU A 88 3.04 -7.31 -0.39
N ILE A 89 3.79 -6.22 -0.52
CA ILE A 89 3.48 -4.95 0.14
C ILE A 89 2.16 -4.39 -0.39
N GLN A 90 2.00 -4.31 -1.72
CA GLN A 90 0.75 -3.89 -2.36
C GLN A 90 -0.45 -4.75 -1.92
N GLY A 91 -0.30 -6.07 -1.93
CA GLY A 91 -1.34 -7.01 -1.46
C GLY A 91 -1.69 -6.79 0.02
N THR A 92 -0.70 -6.47 0.85
CA THR A 92 -0.91 -6.14 2.26
C THR A 92 -1.69 -4.84 2.43
N LEU A 93 -1.35 -3.80 1.67
CA LEU A 93 -2.07 -2.53 1.68
C LEU A 93 -3.52 -2.71 1.23
N ARG A 94 -3.78 -3.54 0.20
CA ARG A 94 -5.14 -3.86 -0.27
C ARG A 94 -5.98 -4.60 0.77
N LEU A 95 -5.41 -5.63 1.38
CA LEU A 95 -6.05 -6.39 2.46
C LEU A 95 -6.36 -5.52 3.68
N SER A 96 -5.55 -4.49 3.90
CA SER A 96 -5.64 -3.60 5.06
C SER A 96 -6.37 -2.30 4.75
N ALA A 97 -6.80 -2.06 3.51
CA ALA A 97 -7.28 -0.74 3.06
C ALA A 97 -8.48 -0.23 3.88
N HIS A 98 -9.46 -1.10 4.14
CA HIS A 98 -10.62 -0.78 4.99
C HIS A 98 -10.22 -0.38 6.42
N ILE A 99 -9.17 -0.99 6.98
CA ILE A 99 -8.66 -0.66 8.33
C ILE A 99 -7.89 0.65 8.28
N LEU A 100 -6.95 0.79 7.35
CA LEU A 100 -6.08 1.98 7.23
C LEU A 100 -6.83 3.23 6.80
N THR A 101 -8.01 3.09 6.20
CA THR A 101 -8.90 4.22 5.91
C THR A 101 -9.51 4.79 7.20
N GLN A 102 -9.80 3.94 8.19
CA GLN A 102 -10.35 4.33 9.48
C GLN A 102 -9.26 4.74 10.47
N ASP A 103 -8.18 3.95 10.55
CA ASP A 103 -7.07 4.13 11.48
C ASP A 103 -5.73 3.84 10.80
N LYS A 104 -5.05 4.92 10.38
CA LYS A 104 -3.76 4.88 9.70
C LYS A 104 -2.63 4.43 10.62
N THR A 105 -2.80 4.50 11.94
CA THR A 105 -1.77 4.10 12.91
C THR A 105 -1.55 2.58 12.92
N GLN A 106 -2.49 1.80 12.40
CA GLN A 106 -2.38 0.34 12.34
C GLN A 106 -1.44 -0.19 11.25
N LEU A 107 -0.80 0.69 10.47
CA LEU A 107 0.09 0.27 9.38
C LEU A 107 1.13 -0.77 9.83
N ALA A 108 1.85 -0.53 10.94
CA ALA A 108 2.87 -1.46 11.42
C ALA A 108 2.29 -2.83 11.80
N VAL A 109 1.16 -2.85 12.53
CA VAL A 109 0.47 -4.08 12.93
C VAL A 109 0.02 -4.88 11.71
N GLN A 110 -0.51 -4.21 10.68
CA GLN A 110 -0.97 -4.86 9.45
C GLN A 110 0.19 -5.43 8.63
N LEU A 111 1.33 -4.73 8.54
CA LEU A 111 2.54 -5.24 7.88
C LEU A 111 3.05 -6.48 8.61
N TRP A 112 3.25 -6.41 9.93
CA TRP A 112 3.76 -7.52 10.74
C TRP A 112 2.82 -8.73 10.73
N GLY A 113 1.55 -8.53 11.03
CA GLY A 113 0.59 -9.62 11.16
C GLY A 113 0.36 -10.41 9.86
N ARG A 114 0.66 -9.82 8.70
CA ARG A 114 0.44 -10.43 7.38
C ARG A 114 1.72 -10.88 6.68
N MET A 115 2.87 -10.25 6.93
CA MET A 115 4.09 -10.46 6.14
C MET A 115 5.26 -11.11 6.87
N GLN A 116 5.19 -11.35 8.19
CA GLN A 116 6.29 -11.92 8.97
C GLN A 116 6.85 -13.24 8.42
N CYS A 117 6.05 -14.04 7.70
CA CYS A 117 6.47 -15.32 7.15
C CYS A 117 7.31 -15.24 5.85
N PHE A 118 7.56 -14.04 5.30
CA PHE A 118 8.33 -13.87 4.07
C PHE A 118 9.77 -13.47 4.36
N GLU A 119 10.74 -14.21 3.83
CA GLU A 119 12.18 -14.01 4.08
C GLU A 119 12.86 -13.03 3.10
N LEU A 120 12.08 -12.29 2.31
CA LEU A 120 12.63 -11.33 1.33
C LEU A 120 13.31 -10.16 2.05
N PRO A 121 14.53 -9.73 1.63
CA PRO A 121 15.29 -8.67 2.30
C PRO A 121 14.51 -7.36 2.48
N GLU A 122 13.77 -6.93 1.46
CA GLU A 122 12.95 -5.71 1.48
C GLU A 122 11.81 -5.81 2.50
N ILE A 123 11.21 -6.99 2.61
CA ILE A 123 10.14 -7.25 3.59
C ILE A 123 10.72 -7.26 5.01
N GLN A 124 11.84 -7.93 5.23
CA GLN A 124 12.48 -7.93 6.55
C GLN A 124 12.90 -6.52 6.98
N LYS A 125 13.46 -5.74 6.05
CA LYS A 125 13.81 -4.33 6.28
C LYS A 125 12.59 -3.48 6.65
N ILE A 126 11.48 -3.60 5.90
CA ILE A 126 10.29 -2.78 6.18
C ILE A 126 9.66 -3.14 7.52
N LEU A 127 9.68 -4.42 7.90
CA LEU A 127 9.18 -4.90 9.19
C LEU A 127 10.03 -4.38 10.36
N GLU A 128 11.35 -4.40 10.24
CA GLU A 128 12.23 -3.85 11.27
C GLU A 128 12.03 -2.34 11.47
N VAL A 129 11.89 -1.56 10.39
CA VAL A 129 11.59 -0.13 10.50
C VAL A 129 10.20 0.10 11.11
N ALA A 130 9.19 -0.66 10.66
CA ALA A 130 7.85 -0.60 11.22
C ALA A 130 7.85 -0.85 12.73
N LYS A 131 8.66 -1.83 13.19
CA LYS A 131 8.79 -2.17 14.61
C LYS A 131 9.35 -1.03 15.46
N GLN A 132 10.28 -0.26 14.90
CA GLN A 132 10.91 0.87 15.57
C GLN A 132 10.09 2.16 15.48
N SER A 133 9.11 2.23 14.57
CA SER A 133 8.33 3.43 14.30
C SER A 133 7.25 3.75 15.36
N GLN A 134 6.87 2.77 16.18
CA GLN A 134 5.78 2.91 17.15
C GLN A 134 6.28 2.74 18.58
N THR A 135 5.86 3.64 19.46
CA THR A 135 6.24 3.63 20.89
C THR A 135 5.39 2.65 21.71
N SER A 136 4.15 2.39 21.30
CA SER A 136 3.25 1.41 21.93
C SER A 136 2.32 0.82 20.87
N TRP A 137 2.38 -0.49 20.67
CA TRP A 137 1.60 -1.19 19.66
C TRP A 137 1.51 -2.69 19.94
N LEU A 138 0.51 -3.34 19.36
CA LEU A 138 0.39 -4.79 19.40
C LEU A 138 1.36 -5.40 18.38
N HIS A 139 2.38 -6.11 18.85
CA HIS A 139 3.37 -6.80 18.01
C HIS A 139 2.99 -8.29 17.89
N PRO A 140 2.36 -8.74 16.78
CA PRO A 140 2.04 -10.15 16.61
C PRO A 140 3.33 -10.97 16.60
N LEU A 141 3.43 -12.00 17.45
CA LEU A 141 4.58 -12.90 17.46
C LEU A 141 4.50 -13.94 16.33
N THR A 142 3.31 -14.14 15.78
CA THR A 142 3.04 -15.07 14.69
C THR A 142 2.18 -14.39 13.63
N ALA A 143 2.37 -14.77 12.37
CA ALA A 143 1.55 -14.33 11.25
C ALA A 143 0.09 -14.81 11.45
N SER A 144 -0.76 -13.91 11.96
CA SER A 144 -2.12 -14.21 12.42
C SER A 144 -3.20 -13.60 11.53
N LEU A 145 -2.82 -12.76 10.56
CA LEU A 145 -3.74 -12.13 9.62
C LEU A 145 -3.62 -12.78 8.24
N THR A 146 -4.67 -12.66 7.42
CA THR A 146 -4.66 -13.19 6.05
C THR A 146 -3.44 -12.68 5.27
N ARG A 147 -2.64 -13.60 4.77
CA ARG A 147 -1.41 -13.30 4.03
C ARG A 147 -1.72 -12.67 2.67
N PRO A 148 -0.90 -11.71 2.20
CA PRO A 148 -0.99 -11.22 0.82
C PRO A 148 -0.65 -12.33 -0.18
N GLY A 149 -1.18 -12.22 -1.40
CA GLY A 149 -0.97 -13.22 -2.47
C GLY A 149 -1.92 -14.42 -2.41
N GLY A 150 -2.85 -14.45 -1.46
CA GLY A 150 -3.92 -15.46 -1.39
C GLY A 150 -5.16 -15.11 -2.24
N ARG A 151 -6.25 -15.85 -2.02
CA ARG A 151 -7.53 -15.65 -2.73
C ARG A 151 -8.27 -14.38 -2.32
N LEU A 152 -8.10 -13.93 -1.07
CA LEU A 152 -8.66 -12.67 -0.60
C LEU A 152 -7.75 -11.53 -1.05
N LEU A 153 -8.30 -10.58 -1.80
CA LEU A 153 -7.56 -9.43 -2.33
C LEU A 153 -7.83 -8.15 -1.56
N ARG A 154 -9.10 -7.88 -1.24
CA ARG A 154 -9.51 -6.72 -0.43
C ARG A 154 -10.86 -6.98 0.25
N THR A 155 -11.17 -6.15 1.24
CA THR A 155 -12.47 -6.09 1.90
C THR A 155 -13.11 -4.74 1.62
N ILE A 156 -14.39 -4.74 1.27
CA ILE A 156 -15.21 -3.53 1.13
C ILE A 156 -16.22 -3.57 2.28
N ASP A 157 -16.09 -2.66 3.22
CA ASP A 157 -16.91 -2.60 4.41
C ASP A 157 -18.13 -1.71 4.21
N HIS A 158 -19.18 -1.95 4.99
CA HIS A 158 -20.31 -1.04 5.16
C HIS A 158 -20.65 -1.00 6.65
N SER A 159 -21.24 0.11 7.09
CA SER A 159 -21.64 0.28 8.50
C SER A 159 -22.87 -0.56 8.87
N GLY A 160 -23.65 -0.98 7.89
CA GLY A 160 -24.79 -1.88 8.05
C GLY A 160 -24.78 -3.03 7.06
N GLU A 161 -25.82 -3.85 7.10
CA GLU A 161 -25.97 -5.02 6.25
C GLU A 161 -25.86 -4.67 4.76
N VAL A 162 -25.08 -5.45 4.02
CA VAL A 162 -24.92 -5.30 2.57
C VAL A 162 -26.11 -5.96 1.88
N THR A 163 -26.92 -5.16 1.19
CA THR A 163 -28.17 -5.61 0.56
C THR A 163 -28.01 -5.96 -0.92
N ALA A 164 -26.99 -5.43 -1.59
CA ALA A 164 -26.70 -5.73 -2.99
C ALA A 164 -25.22 -5.54 -3.33
N VAL A 165 -24.72 -6.36 -4.26
CA VAL A 165 -23.37 -6.24 -4.84
C VAL A 165 -23.45 -6.52 -6.34
N THR A 166 -22.78 -5.72 -7.15
CA THR A 166 -22.63 -5.97 -8.58
C THR A 166 -21.27 -5.52 -9.08
N VAL A 167 -20.82 -6.12 -10.18
CA VAL A 167 -19.57 -5.75 -10.88
C VAL A 167 -19.94 -5.03 -12.17
N THR A 168 -19.25 -3.94 -12.49
CA THR A 168 -19.50 -3.23 -13.74
C THR A 168 -19.21 -4.13 -14.95
N PRO A 169 -19.93 -3.98 -16.08
CA PRO A 169 -19.73 -4.85 -17.24
C PRO A 169 -18.29 -4.91 -17.76
N ASN A 170 -17.54 -3.82 -17.61
CA ASN A 170 -16.12 -3.76 -17.96
C ASN A 170 -15.17 -4.43 -16.94
N SER A 171 -15.71 -5.01 -15.85
CA SER A 171 -14.95 -5.66 -14.77
C SER A 171 -13.92 -4.78 -14.05
N GLU A 172 -14.09 -3.45 -14.13
CA GLU A 172 -13.15 -2.50 -13.52
C GLU A 172 -13.57 -2.04 -12.15
N LYS A 173 -14.87 -2.10 -11.83
CA LYS A 173 -15.42 -1.59 -10.57
C LYS A 173 -16.43 -2.55 -9.98
N VAL A 174 -16.55 -2.48 -8.67
CA VAL A 174 -17.61 -3.13 -7.89
C VAL A 174 -18.45 -2.05 -7.23
N ILE A 175 -19.75 -2.27 -7.24
CA ILE A 175 -20.74 -1.40 -6.62
C ILE A 175 -21.44 -2.22 -5.55
N SER A 176 -21.51 -1.67 -4.34
CA SER A 176 -22.17 -2.31 -3.20
C SER A 176 -23.10 -1.33 -2.49
N ALA A 177 -24.26 -1.83 -2.07
CA ALA A 177 -25.31 -1.08 -1.39
C ALA A 177 -25.54 -1.62 0.03
N SER A 178 -25.90 -0.75 0.95
CA SER A 178 -26.22 -1.10 2.33
C SER A 178 -27.62 -0.66 2.75
N ILE A 179 -28.17 -1.33 3.77
CA ILE A 179 -29.41 -0.97 4.46
C ILE A 179 -29.39 0.49 4.97
N GLU A 180 -28.19 1.01 5.28
CA GLU A 180 -27.95 2.40 5.71
C GLU A 180 -28.09 3.44 4.57
N LYS A 181 -28.64 3.03 3.42
CA LYS A 181 -28.87 3.87 2.23
C LYS A 181 -27.58 4.46 1.66
N THR A 182 -26.45 3.80 1.90
CA THR A 182 -25.14 4.15 1.33
C THR A 182 -24.79 3.25 0.16
N LEU A 183 -24.10 3.82 -0.82
CA LEU A 183 -23.51 3.12 -1.95
C LEU A 183 -22.00 3.34 -1.94
N LYS A 184 -21.22 2.28 -2.14
CA LYS A 184 -19.77 2.35 -2.34
C LYS A 184 -19.42 1.86 -3.74
N VAL A 185 -18.56 2.62 -4.41
CA VAL A 185 -18.00 2.29 -5.72
C VAL A 185 -16.50 2.13 -5.54
N ASP A 186 -16.01 0.93 -5.80
CA ASP A 186 -14.61 0.57 -5.59
C ASP A 186 -14.00 0.04 -6.89
N LYS A 187 -12.73 0.39 -7.15
CA LYS A 187 -11.99 -0.19 -8.27
C LYS A 187 -11.61 -1.65 -7.95
N LEU A 188 -11.79 -2.55 -8.91
CA LEU A 188 -11.36 -3.95 -8.86
C LEU A 188 -9.94 -4.14 -9.39
N ARG A 189 -9.53 -3.28 -10.34
CA ARG A 189 -8.16 -3.23 -10.85
C ARG A 189 -7.38 -2.15 -10.13
N GLY A 190 -6.40 -2.62 -9.36
CA GLY A 190 -5.04 -2.12 -9.38
C GLY A 190 -4.13 -3.33 -9.57
#